data_AF-A0A142X2G9-F1
#
_entry.id   AF-A0A142X2G9-F1
#
_cell.length_a   1.000
_cell.length_b   1.000
_cell.length_c   1.000
_cell.angle_alpha   90.00
_cell.angle_beta   90.00
_cell.angle_gamma   90.00
#
_symmetry.space_group_name_H-M   'P 1'
#
loop_
_entity.id
_entity.type
_entity.pdbx_description
1 polymer ?
#
loop_
_entity_poly.entity_id
_entity_poly.type
_entity_poly.pdbx_seq_one_letter_code
_entity_poly.pdbx_strand_id
1 'polypeptide(L)'
;MAKRKSSKLASGTPIRIRDGVTMPEFSELSIAGWTGEVVEATGSGDKLKYIVEWDAATLTKIPDAYKQQCESQNLCTEMACLGAADVEEVG
;
A
#
# COMPACT_ATOMS: atom_id res chain seq x y z
N MET A 1 -21.86 -15.07 13.47
CA MET A 1 -21.22 -14.37 12.32
C MET A 1 -20.18 -13.43 12.89
N ALA A 2 -18.89 -13.78 12.80
CA ALA A 2 -17.82 -12.93 13.30
C ALA A 2 -17.73 -11.68 12.40
N LYS A 3 -18.34 -10.58 12.85
CA LYS A 3 -18.16 -9.26 12.27
C LYS A 3 -16.68 -8.93 12.50
N ARG A 4 -15.81 -9.28 11.54
CA ARG A 4 -14.43 -8.80 11.52
C ARG A 4 -14.56 -7.28 11.54
N LYS A 5 -14.40 -6.70 12.72
CA LYS A 5 -14.27 -5.26 12.89
C LYS A 5 -13.06 -4.94 12.03
N SER A 6 -13.25 -4.25 10.91
CA SER A 6 -12.15 -3.58 10.21
C SER A 6 -11.67 -2.48 11.14
N SER A 7 -11.00 -2.89 12.22
CA SER A 7 -10.24 -2.01 13.08
C SER A 7 -9.17 -1.43 12.18
N LYS A 8 -9.07 -0.11 12.17
CA LYS A 8 -8.03 0.59 11.44
C LYS A 8 -6.69 -0.06 11.79
N LEU A 9 -5.92 -0.54 10.81
CA LEU A 9 -4.55 -0.97 11.02
C LEU A 9 -3.78 0.16 11.69
N ALA A 10 -3.03 -0.19 12.73
CA ALA A 10 -2.21 0.76 13.46
C ALA A 10 -0.93 1.07 12.65
N SER A 11 -0.33 2.22 12.90
CA SER A 11 1.04 2.48 12.43
C SER A 11 1.99 1.40 12.98
N GLY A 12 2.91 0.91 12.16
CA GLY A 12 3.78 -0.22 12.51
C GLY A 12 3.21 -1.58 12.15
N THR A 13 2.02 -1.65 11.55
CA THR A 13 1.41 -2.94 11.21
C THR A 13 1.98 -3.44 9.88
N PRO A 14 2.61 -4.63 9.85
CA PRO A 14 3.03 -5.25 8.60
C PRO A 14 1.82 -5.61 7.75
N ILE A 15 1.87 -5.21 6.48
CA ILE A 15 0.84 -5.46 5.50
C ILE A 15 1.41 -6.10 4.25
N ARG A 16 0.51 -6.74 3.52
CA ARG A 16 0.73 -7.23 2.18
C ARG A 16 -0.36 -6.72 1.28
N ILE A 17 0.00 -6.53 0.02
CA ILE A 17 -0.93 -6.13 -1.00
C ILE A 17 -1.60 -7.38 -1.58
N ARG A 18 -2.92 -7.32 -1.69
CA ARG A 18 -3.74 -8.43 -2.21
C ARG A 18 -3.41 -8.72 -3.66
N ASP A 19 -3.66 -9.97 -4.06
CA ASP A 19 -3.55 -10.39 -5.44
C ASP A 19 -4.51 -9.61 -6.35
N GLY A 20 -4.02 -9.25 -7.54
CA GLY A 20 -4.78 -8.48 -8.53
C GLY A 20 -4.81 -6.97 -8.29
N VAL A 21 -4.20 -6.46 -7.20
CA VAL A 21 -4.06 -5.02 -6.98
C VAL A 21 -2.95 -4.47 -7.87
N THR A 22 -3.28 -3.40 -8.57
CA THR A 22 -2.35 -2.58 -9.34
C THR A 22 -2.15 -1.25 -8.66
N MET A 23 -1.03 -0.60 -8.93
CA MET A 23 -0.77 0.72 -8.40
C MET A 23 -1.86 1.68 -8.90
N PRO A 24 -2.52 2.48 -8.03
CA PRO A 24 -3.59 3.39 -8.47
C PRO A 24 -3.12 4.39 -9.53
N GLU A 25 -1.84 4.78 -9.45
CA GLU A 25 -1.18 5.68 -10.40
C GLU A 25 -0.71 4.98 -11.67
N PHE A 26 -0.55 3.65 -11.60
CA PHE A 26 -0.06 2.81 -12.69
C PHE A 26 -0.80 1.48 -12.73
N SER A 27 -1.86 1.43 -13.52
CA SER A 27 -2.61 0.20 -13.77
C SER A 27 -1.76 -0.91 -14.42
N GLU A 28 -0.65 -0.56 -15.07
CA GLU A 28 0.29 -1.52 -15.65
C GLU A 28 1.24 -2.15 -14.61
N LEU A 29 1.44 -1.48 -13.47
CA LEU A 29 2.30 -1.98 -12.40
C LEU A 29 1.47 -2.78 -11.40
N SER A 30 1.61 -4.10 -11.47
CA SER A 30 1.06 -4.97 -10.44
C SER A 30 1.91 -4.86 -9.17
N ILE A 31 1.25 -4.48 -8.08
CA ILE A 31 1.84 -4.43 -6.74
C ILE A 31 1.34 -5.58 -5.86
N ALA A 32 0.65 -6.54 -6.47
CA ALA A 32 0.21 -7.76 -5.82
C ALA A 32 1.38 -8.47 -5.12
N GLY A 33 1.17 -8.82 -3.85
CA GLY A 33 2.18 -9.50 -3.04
C GLY A 33 3.34 -8.62 -2.57
N TRP A 34 3.33 -7.32 -2.84
CA TRP A 34 4.26 -6.39 -2.21
C TRP A 34 3.99 -6.33 -0.72
N THR A 35 5.06 -6.16 0.05
CA THR A 35 4.98 -6.05 1.51
C THR A 35 5.50 -4.70 1.96
N GLY A 36 4.95 -4.25 3.07
CA GLY A 36 5.33 -3.02 3.72
C GLY A 36 4.74 -2.90 5.10
N GLU A 37 4.82 -1.71 5.64
CA GLU A 37 4.34 -1.32 6.96
C GLU A 37 3.33 -0.18 6.82
N VAL A 38 2.24 -0.22 7.57
CA VAL A 38 1.34 0.95 7.69
C VAL A 38 2.09 2.04 8.46
N VAL A 39 2.28 3.19 7.85
CA VAL A 39 2.83 4.38 8.51
C VAL A 39 1.69 5.25 9.04
N GLU A 40 0.64 5.42 8.24
CA GLU A 40 -0.49 6.26 8.62
C GLU A 40 -1.80 5.73 8.04
N ALA A 41 -2.91 5.95 8.73
CA ALA A 41 -4.24 5.60 8.25
C ALA A 41 -5.11 6.86 8.13
N THR A 42 -5.45 7.25 6.91
CA THR A 42 -6.25 8.44 6.61
C THR A 42 -7.69 8.08 6.25
N GLY A 43 -8.65 8.93 6.65
CA GLY A 43 -10.08 8.71 6.40
C GLY A 43 -10.74 7.71 7.36
N SER A 44 -11.99 7.33 7.05
CA SER A 44 -12.85 6.44 7.86
C SER A 44 -13.88 5.73 6.98
N GLY A 45 -14.30 4.52 7.38
CA GLY A 45 -15.31 3.74 6.65
C GLY A 45 -14.83 3.35 5.25
N ASP A 46 -15.67 3.54 4.23
CA ASP A 46 -15.34 3.23 2.82
C ASP A 46 -14.27 4.14 2.21
N LYS A 47 -13.94 5.26 2.86
CA LYS A 47 -12.88 6.19 2.41
C LYS A 47 -11.54 5.94 3.11
N LEU A 48 -11.42 4.83 3.82
CA LEU A 48 -10.21 4.49 4.56
C LEU A 48 -9.06 4.17 3.60
N LYS A 49 -7.98 4.93 3.75
CA LYS A 49 -6.71 4.73 3.04
C LYS A 49 -5.59 4.50 4.03
N TYR A 50 -4.64 3.67 3.64
CA TYR A 50 -3.41 3.44 4.37
C TYR A 50 -2.25 4.01 3.57
N ILE A 51 -1.48 4.85 4.24
CA ILE A 51 -0.14 5.21 3.80
C ILE A 51 0.74 4.08 4.30
N VAL A 52 1.27 3.32 3.35
CA VAL A 52 2.17 2.20 3.62
C VAL A 52 3.56 2.57 3.14
N GLU A 53 4.58 2.19 3.88
CA GLU A 53 5.98 2.28 3.48
C GLU A 53 6.45 0.89 3.05
N TRP A 54 7.10 0.82 1.90
CA TRP A 54 7.56 -0.42 1.31
C TRP A 54 8.84 -0.93 1.97
N ASP A 55 8.92 -2.24 2.19
CA ASP A 55 10.15 -2.87 2.64
C ASP A 55 11.28 -2.72 1.59
N ALA A 56 12.53 -2.77 2.02
CA ALA A 56 13.69 -2.76 1.12
C ALA A 56 13.62 -3.86 0.02
N ALA A 57 13.02 -5.03 0.34
CA ALA A 57 12.79 -6.10 -0.61
C ALA A 57 11.76 -5.74 -1.70
N THR A 58 10.81 -4.86 -1.38
CA THR A 58 9.85 -4.31 -2.33
C THR A 58 10.50 -3.20 -3.14
N LEU A 59 11.24 -2.28 -2.50
CA LEU A 59 11.96 -1.19 -3.17
C LEU A 59 12.93 -1.66 -4.24
N THR A 60 13.58 -2.81 -4.02
CA THR A 60 14.48 -3.43 -5.00
C THR A 60 13.77 -4.01 -6.22
N LYS A 61 12.47 -4.31 -6.12
CA LYS A 61 11.63 -4.77 -7.23
C LYS A 61 10.97 -3.62 -7.98
N ILE A 62 11.00 -2.41 -7.44
CA ILE A 62 10.40 -1.24 -8.05
C ILE A 62 11.11 -0.92 -9.38
N PRO A 63 10.38 -0.89 -10.51
CA PRO A 63 10.96 -0.52 -11.79
C PRO A 63 11.33 0.96 -11.82
N ASP A 64 12.40 1.32 -12.54
CA ASP A 64 12.82 2.72 -12.65
C ASP A 64 11.76 3.62 -13.28
N ALA A 65 10.88 3.08 -14.13
CA ALA A 65 9.72 3.80 -14.66
C ALA A 65 8.78 4.33 -13.56
N TYR A 66 8.61 3.58 -12.46
CA TYR A 66 7.83 4.03 -11.31
C TYR A 66 8.56 5.14 -10.54
N LYS A 67 9.87 4.99 -10.33
CA LYS A 67 10.69 6.04 -9.69
C LYS A 67 10.62 7.37 -10.44
N GLN A 68 10.76 7.33 -11.77
CA GLN A 68 10.69 8.52 -12.61
C GLN A 68 9.34 9.21 -12.53
N GLN A 69 8.23 8.47 -12.45
CA GLN A 69 6.92 9.08 -12.31
C GLN A 69 6.68 9.63 -10.91
N CYS A 70 7.09 8.92 -9.86
CA CYS A 70 7.04 9.46 -8.51
C CYS A 70 7.81 10.78 -8.43
N GLU A 71 9.00 10.87 -9.01
CA GLU A 71 9.76 12.11 -9.10
C GLU A 71 8.99 13.20 -9.88
N SER A 72 8.41 12.84 -11.02
CA SER A 72 7.60 13.76 -11.84
C SER A 72 6.34 14.27 -11.13
N GLN A 73 5.77 13.48 -10.22
CA GLN A 73 4.56 13.84 -9.46
C GLN A 73 4.87 14.36 -8.04
N ASN A 74 6.16 14.47 -7.68
CA ASN A 74 6.61 14.84 -6.34
C ASN A 74 6.09 13.91 -5.24
N LEU A 75 6.03 12.62 -5.54
CA LEU A 75 5.57 11.55 -4.65
C LEU A 75 6.76 10.75 -4.12
N CYS A 76 6.62 10.25 -2.89
CA CYS A 76 7.61 9.33 -2.32
C CYS A 76 7.47 7.96 -2.96
N THR A 77 8.53 7.46 -3.58
CA THR A 77 8.54 6.11 -4.17
C THR A 77 8.50 5.01 -3.13
N GLU A 78 8.96 5.33 -1.92
CA GLU A 78 9.03 4.44 -0.78
C GLU A 78 7.68 4.29 -0.07
N MET A 79 6.73 5.18 -0.35
CA MET A 79 5.42 5.18 0.27
C MET A 79 4.30 5.11 -0.76
N ALA A 80 3.23 4.41 -0.45
CA ALA A 80 2.04 4.38 -1.30
C ALA A 80 0.77 4.62 -0.47
N CYS A 81 -0.22 5.24 -1.11
CA CYS A 81 -1.53 5.45 -0.53
C CYS A 81 -2.53 4.46 -1.14
N LEU A 82 -2.90 3.44 -0.37
CA LEU A 82 -3.75 2.35 -0.83
C LEU A 82 -5.06 2.27 -0.07
N GLY A 83 -6.09 1.74 -0.72
CA GLY A 83 -7.38 1.52 -0.07
C GLY A 83 -7.27 0.40 0.96
N ALA A 84 -8.08 0.47 2.02
CA ALA A 84 -8.20 -0.60 3.00
C ALA A 84 -8.64 -1.95 2.40
N ALA A 85 -9.26 -1.93 1.22
CA ALA A 85 -9.68 -3.12 0.50
C ALA A 85 -8.54 -3.79 -0.29
N ASP A 86 -7.45 -3.08 -0.54
CA ASP A 86 -6.32 -3.54 -1.36
C ASP A 86 -5.18 -4.11 -0.51
N VAL A 87 -5.19 -3.79 0.79
CA VAL A 87 -4.20 -4.26 1.76
C VAL A 87 -4.78 -5.36 2.65
N GLU A 88 -3.91 -6.24 3.11
CA GLU A 88 -4.19 -7.22 4.15
C GLU A 88 -3.10 -7.19 5.22
N GLU A 89 -3.50 -7.31 6.49
CA GLU A 89 -2.57 -7.45 7.61
C GLU A 89 -1.85 -8.80 7.51
N VAL A 90 -0.53 -8.78 7.67
CA VAL A 90 0.31 -9.99 7.73
C VAL A 90 0.74 -10.19 9.17
N GLY A 91 0.01 -11.05 9.89
CA GLY A 91 0.28 -11.42 11.28
C GLY A 91 0.38 -12.92 11.46
#